data_AF-U2PZ80-F1
#
_entry.id   AF-U2PZ80-F1
#
_cell.length_a   1.000
_cell.length_b   1.000
_cell.length_c   1.000
_cell.angle_alpha   90.00
_cell.angle_beta   90.00
_cell.angle_gamma   90.00
#
_symmetry.space_group_name_H-M   'P 1'
#
loop_
_entity.id
_entity.type
_entity.pdbx_description
1 polymer ?
#
loop_
_entity_poly.entity_id
_entity_poly.type
_entity_poly.pdbx_seq_one_letter_code
_entity_poly.pdbx_strand_id
1 'polypeptide(L)'
;MNGISITAWVIFWANIVATLSVAATSRFQSRPKVEPTHWAGIRVGATMKSSEAWRAAHPAAFRWSRLDVIGVCGAVLICLLLLPARWLVLAECVVFACCIVSLGLNTWHAVKAAEKVLSWDYEHLRGRGRNEKM
;
A
#
# COMPACT_ATOMS: atom_id res chain seq x y z
N MET A 1 2.82 34.87 -10.35
CA MET A 1 2.73 33.76 -9.36
C MET A 1 1.31 33.22 -9.41
N ASN A 2 1.13 31.98 -9.88
CA ASN A 2 -0.19 31.36 -10.06
C ASN A 2 -0.97 31.46 -8.75
N GLY A 3 -2.24 31.90 -8.80
CA GLY A 3 -3.12 32.10 -7.63
C GLY A 3 -3.52 30.83 -6.89
N ILE A 4 -2.64 29.84 -6.85
CA ILE A 4 -2.74 28.61 -6.08
C ILE A 4 -2.22 28.91 -4.67
N SER A 5 -3.08 28.75 -3.67
CA SER A 5 -2.69 28.92 -2.27
C SER A 5 -1.54 27.97 -1.90
N ILE A 6 -0.65 28.41 -1.02
CA ILE A 6 0.38 27.57 -0.38
C ILE A 6 -0.25 26.31 0.20
N THR A 7 -1.45 26.42 0.79
CA THR A 7 -2.19 25.28 1.34
C THR A 7 -2.48 24.21 0.28
N ALA A 8 -2.91 24.61 -0.93
CA ALA A 8 -3.18 23.64 -2.00
C ALA A 8 -1.90 22.92 -2.42
N TRP A 9 -0.79 23.64 -2.56
CA TRP A 9 0.51 23.03 -2.84
C TRP A 9 0.91 22.01 -1.77
N VAL A 10 0.77 22.35 -0.49
CA VAL A 10 1.11 21.46 0.63
C VAL A 10 0.28 20.17 0.59
N ILE A 11 -1.03 20.28 0.33
CA ILE A 11 -1.92 19.11 0.31
C ILE A 11 -1.59 18.19 -0.88
N PHE A 12 -1.44 18.74 -2.10
CA PHE A 12 -1.07 17.95 -3.27
C PHE A 12 0.30 17.25 -3.09
N TRP A 13 1.27 17.93 -2.47
CA TRP A 13 2.56 17.33 -2.12
C TRP A 13 2.42 16.22 -1.09
N ALA A 14 1.53 16.34 -0.10
CA ALA A 14 1.28 15.29 0.88
C ALA A 14 0.79 14.00 0.21
N ASN A 15 -0.08 14.08 -0.81
CA ASN A 15 -0.54 12.92 -1.57
C ASN A 15 0.62 12.19 -2.30
N ILE A 16 1.52 12.95 -2.92
CA ILE A 16 2.72 12.40 -3.56
C ILE A 16 3.60 11.70 -2.53
N VAL A 17 3.91 12.38 -1.42
CA VAL A 17 4.79 11.86 -0.37
C VAL A 17 4.20 10.60 0.27
N ALA A 18 2.91 10.59 0.57
CA ALA A 18 2.23 9.43 1.15
C ALA A 18 2.31 8.22 0.21
N THR A 19 1.98 8.40 -1.06
CA THR A 19 1.96 7.32 -2.06
C THR A 19 3.37 6.76 -2.30
N LEU A 20 4.37 7.64 -2.41
CA LEU A 20 5.77 7.24 -2.52
C LEU A 20 6.27 6.50 -1.27
N SER A 21 5.87 6.95 -0.07
CA SER A 21 6.26 6.32 1.19
C SER A 21 5.70 4.90 1.30
N VAL A 22 4.43 4.68 0.93
CA VAL A 22 3.81 3.34 0.91
C VAL A 22 4.51 2.43 -0.10
N ALA A 23 4.79 2.93 -1.31
CA ALA A 23 5.50 2.15 -2.32
C ALA A 23 6.95 1.82 -1.89
N ALA A 24 7.67 2.79 -1.32
CA ALA A 24 9.04 2.61 -0.85
C ALA A 24 9.10 1.60 0.29
N THR A 25 8.27 1.75 1.32
CA THR A 25 8.22 0.81 2.46
C THR A 25 7.83 -0.59 2.01
N SER A 26 6.84 -0.73 1.13
CA SER A 26 6.48 -2.03 0.53
C SER A 26 7.61 -2.64 -0.29
N ARG A 27 8.40 -1.82 -1.00
CA ARG A 27 9.59 -2.26 -1.75
C ARG A 27 10.72 -2.71 -0.82
N PHE A 28 10.96 -2.01 0.27
CA PHE A 28 12.00 -2.38 1.22
C PHE A 28 11.64 -3.67 1.95
N GLN A 29 10.38 -3.81 2.39
CA GLN A 29 9.88 -5.00 3.10
C GLN A 29 9.68 -6.23 2.21
N SER A 30 9.58 -6.06 0.88
CA SER A 30 9.52 -7.20 -0.05
C SER A 30 10.89 -7.86 -0.32
N ARG A 31 12.00 -7.27 0.15
CA ARG A 31 13.33 -7.85 -0.05
C ARG A 31 13.57 -9.02 0.92
N PRO A 32 14.07 -10.17 0.43
CA PRO A 32 14.22 -11.37 1.26
C PRO A 32 15.26 -11.23 2.38
N LYS A 33 16.17 -10.25 2.32
CA LYS A 33 17.26 -10.07 3.30
C LYS A 33 16.95 -9.06 4.42
N VAL A 34 15.77 -8.44 4.42
CA VAL A 34 15.41 -7.43 5.42
C VAL A 34 14.54 -8.08 6.49
N GLU A 35 14.97 -8.00 7.75
CA GLU A 35 14.13 -8.41 8.87
C GLU A 35 12.86 -7.54 8.92
N PRO A 36 11.69 -8.12 9.23
CA PRO A 36 10.45 -7.36 9.37
C PRO A 36 10.65 -6.22 10.36
N THR A 37 10.69 -4.98 9.87
CA THR A 37 10.84 -3.83 10.76
C THR A 37 9.46 -3.43 11.28
N HIS A 38 9.34 -3.29 12.60
CA HIS A 38 8.07 -2.93 13.25
C HIS A 38 7.54 -1.52 12.87
N TRP A 39 8.36 -0.68 12.24
CA TRP A 39 7.99 0.69 11.86
C TRP A 39 7.58 0.86 10.39
N ALA A 40 7.72 -0.16 9.52
CA ALA A 40 7.49 0.00 8.08
C ALA A 40 6.64 -1.13 7.49
N GLY A 41 5.76 -0.79 6.55
CA GLY A 41 4.94 -1.76 5.82
C GLY A 41 3.49 -1.84 6.29
N ILE A 42 2.71 -2.69 5.62
CA ILE A 42 1.27 -2.85 5.89
C ILE A 42 1.10 -3.78 7.10
N ARG A 43 0.81 -3.19 8.26
CA ARG A 43 0.66 -3.89 9.54
C ARG A 43 -0.81 -4.20 9.84
N VAL A 44 -1.29 -5.32 9.32
CA VAL A 44 -2.63 -5.86 9.63
C VAL A 44 -2.47 -7.18 10.34
N GLY A 45 -3.45 -7.58 11.15
CA GLY A 45 -3.36 -8.81 11.95
C GLY A 45 -2.96 -10.05 11.12
N ALA A 46 -3.39 -10.15 9.86
CA ALA A 46 -2.99 -11.24 8.96
C ALA A 46 -1.50 -11.19 8.57
N THR A 47 -0.95 -10.02 8.25
CA THR A 47 0.43 -9.88 7.77
C THR A 47 1.45 -10.05 8.89
N MET A 48 1.05 -9.83 10.14
CA MET A 48 1.92 -9.95 11.32
C MET A 48 1.94 -11.33 11.99
N LYS A 49 1.10 -12.28 11.55
CA LYS A 49 0.99 -13.61 12.19
C LYS A 49 2.24 -14.48 12.02
N SER A 50 2.97 -14.33 10.92
CA SER A 50 4.21 -15.06 10.66
C SER A 50 5.13 -14.25 9.74
N SER A 51 6.43 -14.56 9.78
CA SER A 51 7.43 -13.96 8.88
C SER A 51 7.16 -14.33 7.41
N GLU A 52 6.56 -15.50 7.16
CA GLU A 52 6.15 -15.94 5.83
C GLU A 52 4.93 -15.17 5.33
N ALA A 53 3.92 -14.94 6.18
CA ALA A 53 2.78 -14.09 5.88
C ALA A 53 3.21 -12.65 5.57
N TRP A 54 4.16 -12.12 6.34
CA TRP A 54 4.78 -10.81 6.10
C TRP A 54 5.45 -10.74 4.73
N ARG A 55 6.26 -11.75 4.39
CA ARG A 55 6.98 -11.83 3.11
C ARG A 55 6.06 -12.04 1.92
N ALA A 56 4.92 -12.70 2.07
CA ALA A 56 3.94 -12.86 1.00
C ALA A 56 3.10 -11.59 0.77
N ALA A 57 2.82 -10.84 1.82
CA ALA A 57 1.98 -9.64 1.78
C ALA A 57 2.64 -8.45 1.05
N HIS A 58 3.92 -8.18 1.32
CA HIS A 58 4.59 -6.96 0.84
C HIS A 58 4.88 -6.92 -0.67
N PRO A 59 5.24 -8.02 -1.36
CA PRO A 59 5.32 -8.05 -2.82
C PRO A 59 3.96 -7.83 -3.48
N ALA A 60 2.89 -8.40 -2.92
CA ALA A 60 1.53 -8.22 -3.41
C ALA A 60 1.10 -6.74 -3.30
N ALA A 61 1.34 -6.12 -2.14
CA ALA A 61 1.12 -4.69 -1.94
C ALA A 61 1.94 -3.83 -2.90
N PHE A 62 3.24 -4.12 -3.06
CA PHE A 62 4.15 -3.32 -3.90
C PHE A 62 3.72 -3.27 -5.36
N ARG A 63 3.20 -4.37 -5.92
CA ARG A 63 2.74 -4.40 -7.32
C ARG A 63 1.66 -3.36 -7.58
N TRP A 64 0.71 -3.23 -6.66
CA TRP A 64 -0.40 -2.30 -6.77
C TRP A 64 -0.01 -0.87 -6.37
N SER A 65 0.82 -0.71 -5.33
CA SER A 65 1.36 0.61 -4.96
C SER A 65 2.19 1.27 -6.07
N ARG A 66 2.81 0.49 -6.98
CA ARG A 66 3.46 1.05 -8.18
C ARG A 66 2.47 1.71 -9.14
N LEU A 67 1.29 1.13 -9.29
CA LEU A 67 0.23 1.72 -10.12
C LEU A 67 -0.31 2.98 -9.46
N ASP A 68 -0.46 2.98 -8.13
CA ASP A 68 -0.88 4.16 -7.38
C ASP A 68 0.14 5.30 -7.51
N VAL A 69 1.45 5.01 -7.44
CA VAL A 69 2.48 6.05 -7.65
C VAL A 69 2.33 6.71 -9.01
N ILE A 70 2.07 5.95 -10.07
CA ILE A 70 1.91 6.52 -11.42
C ILE A 70 0.57 7.26 -11.52
N GLY A 71 -0.52 6.64 -11.06
CA GLY A 71 -1.88 7.17 -11.17
C GLY A 71 -2.11 8.41 -10.31
N VAL A 72 -1.81 8.34 -9.02
CA VAL A 72 -1.99 9.45 -8.07
C VAL A 72 -1.03 10.58 -8.39
N CYS A 73 0.28 10.33 -8.51
CA CYS A 73 1.23 11.42 -8.78
C CYS A 73 0.98 12.04 -10.17
N GLY A 74 0.62 11.22 -11.17
CA GLY A 74 0.21 11.72 -12.48
C GLY A 74 -1.03 12.62 -12.40
N ALA A 75 -2.07 12.18 -11.68
CA ALA A 75 -3.28 12.98 -11.47
C ALA A 75 -2.98 14.28 -10.73
N VAL A 76 -2.15 14.25 -9.68
CA VAL A 76 -1.71 15.45 -8.94
C VAL A 76 -1.01 16.45 -9.87
N LEU A 77 -0.06 15.98 -10.69
CA LEU A 77 0.67 16.84 -11.62
C LEU A 77 -0.25 17.43 -12.69
N ILE A 78 -1.17 16.63 -13.24
CA ILE A 78 -2.19 17.10 -14.19
C ILE A 78 -3.06 18.17 -13.54
N CYS A 79 -3.49 17.96 -12.30
CA CYS A 79 -4.30 18.93 -11.56
C CYS A 79 -3.57 20.26 -11.40
N LEU A 80 -2.33 20.23 -10.94
CA LEU A 80 -1.53 21.44 -10.69
C LEU A 80 -1.15 22.19 -11.97
N LEU A 81 -0.95 21.49 -13.09
CA LEU A 81 -0.51 22.10 -14.36
C LEU A 81 -1.67 22.59 -15.22
N LEU A 82 -2.80 21.87 -15.24
CA LEU A 82 -3.86 22.09 -16.22
C LEU A 82 -5.16 22.65 -15.62
N LEU A 83 -5.43 22.43 -14.33
CA LEU A 83 -6.68 22.92 -13.73
C LEU A 83 -6.58 24.37 -13.24
N PRO A 84 -7.59 25.21 -13.55
CA PRO A 84 -7.72 26.52 -12.93
C PRO A 84 -7.87 26.42 -11.41
N ALA A 85 -7.34 27.43 -10.68
CA ALA A 85 -7.31 27.43 -9.22
C ALA A 85 -8.67 27.17 -8.54
N ARG A 86 -9.78 27.63 -9.12
CA ARG A 86 -11.15 27.41 -8.61
C ARG A 86 -11.56 25.94 -8.52
N TRP A 87 -10.94 25.07 -9.33
CA TRP A 87 -11.28 23.64 -9.38
C TRP A 87 -10.30 22.77 -8.59
N LEU A 88 -9.19 23.33 -8.12
CA LEU A 88 -8.16 22.57 -7.43
C LEU A 88 -8.65 21.92 -6.13
N VAL A 89 -9.56 22.56 -5.40
CA VAL A 89 -10.13 21.99 -4.17
C VAL A 89 -10.94 20.73 -4.47
N LEU A 90 -11.81 20.79 -5.48
CA LEU A 90 -12.62 19.64 -5.88
C LEU A 90 -11.73 18.51 -6.44
N ALA A 91 -10.76 18.87 -7.27
CA ALA A 91 -9.80 17.91 -7.82
C ALA A 91 -8.99 17.22 -6.71
N GLU A 92 -8.56 17.98 -5.70
CA GLU A 92 -7.86 17.45 -4.54
C GLU A 92 -8.75 16.47 -3.74
N CYS A 93 -10.02 16.79 -3.49
CA CYS A 93 -10.94 15.85 -2.84
C CYS A 93 -11.05 14.52 -3.60
N VAL A 94 -11.11 14.57 -4.94
CA VAL A 94 -11.16 13.36 -5.78
C VAL A 94 -9.86 12.59 -5.71
N VAL A 95 -8.70 13.27 -5.83
CA VAL A 95 -7.38 12.65 -5.71
C VAL A 95 -7.21 11.99 -4.35
N PHE A 96 -7.58 12.68 -3.28
CA PHE A 96 -7.50 12.15 -1.92
C PHE A 96 -8.40 10.93 -1.70
N ALA A 97 -9.64 10.97 -2.21
CA ALA A 97 -10.54 9.81 -2.18
C ALA A 97 -9.95 8.61 -2.93
N CYS A 98 -9.37 8.83 -4.11
CA CYS A 98 -8.65 7.80 -4.86
C CYS A 98 -7.48 7.23 -4.05
N CYS A 99 -6.70 8.08 -3.36
CA CYS A 99 -5.59 7.64 -2.50
C CYS A 99 -6.08 6.69 -1.40
N ILE A 100 -7.18 7.02 -0.73
CA ILE A 100 -7.75 6.18 0.34
C ILE A 100 -8.22 4.84 -0.22
N VAL A 101 -8.94 4.85 -1.34
CA VAL A 101 -9.44 3.62 -1.98
C VAL A 101 -8.27 2.73 -2.40
N SER A 102 -7.25 3.29 -3.05
CA SER A 102 -6.02 2.60 -3.43
C SER A 102 -5.29 1.99 -2.23
N LEU A 103 -5.16 2.73 -1.13
CA LEU A 103 -4.56 2.22 0.10
C LEU A 103 -5.34 1.04 0.69
N GLY A 104 -6.68 1.14 0.67
CA GLY A 104 -7.57 0.05 1.09
C GLY A 104 -7.40 -1.21 0.24
N LEU A 105 -7.35 -1.06 -1.09
CA LEU A 105 -7.14 -2.18 -2.02
C LEU A 105 -5.75 -2.81 -1.85
N ASN A 106 -4.70 -2.01 -1.67
CA ASN A 106 -3.35 -2.51 -1.37
C ASN A 106 -3.34 -3.34 -0.09
N THR A 107 -4.02 -2.85 0.95
CA THR A 107 -4.14 -3.54 2.23
C THR A 107 -4.92 -4.84 2.08
N TRP A 108 -6.02 -4.84 1.32
CA TRP A 108 -6.81 -6.03 1.03
C TRP A 108 -5.99 -7.09 0.30
N HIS A 109 -5.25 -6.72 -0.74
CA HIS A 109 -4.38 -7.64 -1.47
C HIS A 109 -3.26 -8.20 -0.60
N ALA A 110 -2.68 -7.37 0.28
CA ALA A 110 -1.67 -7.80 1.25
C ALA A 110 -2.26 -8.84 2.23
N VAL A 111 -3.46 -8.60 2.75
CA VAL A 111 -4.16 -9.53 3.65
C VAL A 111 -4.48 -10.83 2.95
N LYS A 112 -5.03 -10.79 1.73
CA LYS A 112 -5.35 -12.01 0.98
C LYS A 112 -4.12 -12.87 0.68
N ALA A 113 -2.99 -12.24 0.38
CA ALA A 113 -1.73 -12.96 0.19
C ALA A 113 -1.24 -13.62 1.50
N ALA A 114 -1.33 -12.90 2.63
CA ALA A 114 -0.97 -13.44 3.94
C ALA A 114 -1.89 -14.60 4.39
N GLU A 115 -3.21 -14.45 4.23
CA GLU A 115 -4.19 -15.49 4.57
C GLU A 115 -3.94 -16.80 3.83
N LYS A 116 -3.55 -16.72 2.54
CA LYS A 116 -3.26 -17.89 1.72
C LYS A 116 -2.07 -18.71 2.26
N VAL A 117 -1.05 -18.05 2.79
CA VAL A 117 0.10 -18.72 3.43
C VAL A 117 -0.34 -19.36 4.74
N LEU A 118 -1.05 -18.61 5.59
CA LEU A 118 -1.51 -19.10 6.88
C LEU A 118 -2.46 -20.31 6.76
N SER A 119 -3.32 -20.34 5.74
CA SER A 119 -4.18 -21.50 5.50
C SER A 119 -3.38 -22.73 5.06
N TRP A 120 -2.33 -22.55 4.26
CA TRP A 120 -1.45 -23.62 3.82
C TRP A 120 -0.67 -24.23 4.99
N ASP A 121 -0.10 -23.40 5.85
CA ASP A 121 0.59 -23.85 7.06
C ASP A 121 -0.34 -24.67 7.96
N TYR A 122 -1.56 -24.20 8.15
CA TYR A 122 -2.55 -24.90 8.97
C TYR A 122 -2.89 -26.29 8.42
N GLU A 123 -3.15 -26.41 7.11
CA GLU A 123 -3.46 -27.70 6.50
C GLU A 123 -2.26 -28.65 6.52
N HIS A 124 -1.04 -28.15 6.28
CA HIS A 124 0.17 -28.96 6.31
C HIS A 124 0.45 -29.52 7.71
N LEU A 125 0.31 -28.69 8.75
CA LEU A 125 0.46 -29.11 10.15
C LEU A 125 -0.62 -30.10 10.56
N ARG A 126 -1.88 -29.87 10.14
CA ARG A 126 -3.00 -30.78 10.41
C ARG A 126 -2.83 -32.14 9.72
N GLY A 127 -2.25 -32.17 8.51
CA GLY A 127 -1.93 -33.40 7.79
C GLY A 127 -0.82 -34.20 8.47
N ARG A 128 0.26 -33.52 8.91
CA ARG A 128 1.39 -34.16 9.58
C ARG A 128 1.00 -34.81 10.91
N GLY A 129 0.24 -34.11 11.75
CA GLY A 129 -0.23 -34.65 13.04
C GLY A 129 -1.27 -35.78 12.92
N ARG A 130 -1.82 -36.01 11.72
CA ARG A 130 -2.70 -37.16 11.43
C ARG A 130 -1.89 -38.42 11.09
N ASN A 131 -0.75 -38.25 10.42
CA ASN A 131 0.14 -39.34 10.05
C ASN A 131 0.95 -39.87 11.25
N GLU A 132 1.20 -39.06 12.28
CA GLU A 132 1.89 -39.49 13.51
C GLU A 132 1.00 -40.28 14.48
N LYS A 133 -0.32 -40.31 14.24
CA LYS A 133 -1.31 -41.03 15.07
C LYS A 133 -1.73 -42.39 14.49
N MET A 134 -1.16 -42.78 13.34
CA MET A 134 -1.29 -44.11 12.74
C MET A 134 0.00 -44.89 12.98
#